data_AF-A0A1G7J474-F1
#
_entry.id   AF-A0A1G7J474-F1
#
_cell.length_a   1.000
_cell.length_b   1.000
_cell.length_c   1.000
_cell.angle_alpha   90.00
_cell.angle_beta   90.00
_cell.angle_gamma   90.00
#
_symmetry.space_group_name_H-M   'P 1'
#
loop_
_entity.id
_entity.type
_entity.pdbx_description
1 polymer ?
#
loop_
_entity_poly.entity_id
_entity_poly.type
_entity_poly.pdbx_seq_one_letter_code
_entity_poly.pdbx_strand_id
1 'polypeptide(L)'
;MHLGLGTRGDGLQEDRQQTEDMGTSGTPEYRARRRAREQQRRERQRRTPEERPRPDWAALAADGPERRTAATTCGWCGGPITPRSRGPIPKWCSATCRHRAWEQSRAATSGRAAVQMVERRVEIRVPLEPTRRDWSRLLGQLASQLDDGHVYDRDLHALGRALKPVLRSYRRRARWTGAPDLT
;
A
#
# COMPACT_ATOMS: atom_id res chain seq x y z
N MET A 1 -37.37 53.29 -12.73
CA MET A 1 -36.52 52.08 -12.87
C MET A 1 -37.18 50.97 -12.06
N HIS A 2 -37.25 49.76 -12.62
CA HIS A 2 -38.18 48.69 -12.25
C HIS A 2 -37.99 48.11 -10.83
N LEU A 3 -39.13 47.91 -10.15
CA LEU A 3 -39.33 46.95 -9.06
C LEU A 3 -39.47 45.53 -9.66
N GLY A 4 -38.86 44.54 -9.02
CA GLY A 4 -38.98 43.12 -9.38
C GLY A 4 -38.89 42.23 -8.14
N LEU A 5 -40.04 42.00 -7.50
CA LEU A 5 -40.29 40.85 -6.63
C LEU A 5 -41.04 39.81 -7.48
N GLY A 6 -40.56 38.57 -7.48
CA GLY A 6 -41.17 37.48 -8.23
C GLY A 6 -40.54 36.12 -7.90
N THR A 7 -41.07 35.49 -6.86
CA THR A 7 -40.86 34.09 -6.45
C THR A 7 -41.37 33.10 -7.49
N ARG A 8 -40.59 32.07 -7.87
CA ARG A 8 -41.10 30.73 -8.27
C ARG A 8 -40.00 29.69 -8.54
N GLY A 9 -40.27 28.46 -8.08
CA GLY A 9 -39.51 27.23 -8.31
C GLY A 9 -39.10 26.60 -6.97
N ASP A 10 -39.96 25.88 -6.23
CA ASP A 10 -40.61 24.60 -6.57
C ASP A 10 -39.72 23.69 -7.43
N GLY A 11 -39.17 22.65 -6.80
CA GLY A 11 -38.49 21.58 -7.52
C GLY A 11 -37.27 20.95 -6.83
N LEU A 12 -37.32 20.66 -5.53
CA LEU A 12 -36.38 19.72 -4.91
C LEU A 12 -37.16 18.72 -4.05
N GLN A 13 -37.97 17.92 -4.74
CA GLN A 13 -38.60 16.73 -4.18
C GLN A 13 -38.62 15.64 -5.25
N GLU A 14 -37.44 15.18 -5.65
CA GLU A 14 -37.28 13.96 -6.43
C GLU A 14 -36.00 13.23 -6.03
N ASP A 15 -35.76 13.16 -4.71
CA ASP A 15 -34.80 12.26 -4.07
C ASP A 15 -35.48 10.91 -3.79
N ARG A 16 -36.04 10.36 -4.87
CA ARG A 16 -36.74 9.08 -4.91
C ARG A 16 -36.12 8.27 -6.04
N GLN A 17 -35.76 7.02 -5.75
CA GLN A 17 -35.42 5.99 -6.73
C GLN A 17 -34.04 6.10 -7.41
N GLN A 18 -32.94 5.96 -6.65
CA GLN A 18 -31.63 5.56 -7.23
C GLN A 18 -31.09 4.22 -6.71
N THR A 19 -31.93 3.39 -6.11
CA THR A 19 -31.51 2.05 -5.64
C THR A 19 -32.46 0.94 -6.07
N GLU A 20 -32.95 0.94 -7.32
CA GLU A 20 -33.68 -0.20 -7.88
C GLU A 20 -33.44 -0.33 -9.39
N ASP A 21 -32.26 -0.82 -9.80
CA ASP A 21 -32.12 -1.47 -11.12
C ASP A 21 -31.16 -2.66 -11.03
N MET A 22 -31.49 -3.59 -10.13
CA MET A 22 -31.12 -5.00 -10.30
C MET A 22 -31.92 -5.52 -11.49
N GLY A 23 -31.37 -5.32 -12.69
CA GLY A 23 -32.01 -5.61 -13.98
C GLY A 23 -32.72 -6.96 -13.99
N THR A 24 -34.05 -6.91 -13.88
CA THR A 24 -34.91 -8.06 -13.98
C THR A 24 -34.78 -8.63 -15.39
N SER A 25 -34.45 -9.92 -15.49
CA SER A 25 -34.12 -10.66 -16.72
C SER A 25 -35.22 -10.71 -17.80
N GLY A 26 -36.34 -10.02 -17.56
CA GLY A 26 -37.49 -9.90 -18.46
C GLY A 26 -37.67 -8.53 -19.13
N THR A 27 -36.93 -7.47 -18.76
CA THR A 27 -37.18 -6.13 -19.30
C THR A 27 -36.81 -5.99 -20.78
N PRO A 28 -37.50 -5.10 -21.54
CA PRO A 28 -37.23 -4.88 -22.96
C PRO A 28 -35.77 -4.50 -23.24
N GLU A 29 -35.16 -3.70 -22.36
CA GLU A 29 -33.77 -3.25 -22.46
C GLU A 29 -32.75 -4.37 -22.24
N TYR A 30 -33.04 -5.32 -21.33
CA TYR A 30 -32.21 -6.50 -21.15
C TYR A 30 -32.20 -7.37 -22.42
N ARG A 31 -33.36 -7.57 -23.05
CA ARG A 31 -33.48 -8.30 -24.32
C ARG A 31 -32.75 -7.58 -25.45
N ALA A 32 -32.81 -6.24 -25.51
CA ALA A 32 -32.08 -5.45 -26.50
C ALA A 32 -30.56 -5.59 -26.33
N ARG A 33 -30.04 -5.47 -25.10
CA ARG A 33 -28.61 -5.66 -24.80
C ARG A 33 -28.12 -7.08 -25.13
N ARG A 34 -28.94 -8.10 -24.90
CA ARG A 34 -28.61 -9.49 -25.26
C ARG A 34 -28.50 -9.68 -26.78
N ARG A 35 -29.45 -9.13 -27.56
CA ARG A 35 -29.40 -9.18 -29.04
C ARG A 35 -28.18 -8.45 -29.60
N ALA A 36 -27.82 -7.30 -29.04
CA ALA A 36 -26.64 -6.53 -29.46
C ALA A 36 -25.33 -7.31 -29.25
N ARG A 37 -25.19 -8.03 -28.12
CA ARG A 37 -24.02 -8.89 -27.88
C ARG A 37 -23.94 -10.07 -28.85
N GLU A 38 -25.07 -10.72 -29.14
CA GLU A 38 -25.12 -11.79 -30.15
C GLU A 38 -24.80 -11.28 -31.55
N GLN A 39 -25.29 -10.10 -31.92
CA GLN A 39 -24.96 -9.45 -33.19
C GLN A 39 -23.47 -9.14 -33.26
N GLN A 40 -22.86 -8.57 -32.22
CA GLN A 40 -21.41 -8.37 -32.16
C GLN A 40 -20.63 -9.68 -32.29
N ARG A 41 -21.09 -10.77 -31.65
CA ARG A 41 -20.42 -12.08 -31.75
C ARG A 41 -20.49 -12.63 -33.18
N ARG A 42 -21.64 -12.49 -33.86
CA ARG A 42 -21.83 -12.87 -35.27
C ARG A 42 -21.02 -12.00 -36.21
N GLU A 43 -20.95 -10.70 -35.98
CA GLU A 43 -20.13 -9.77 -36.74
C GLU A 43 -18.64 -10.10 -36.57
N ARG A 44 -18.18 -10.43 -35.36
CA ARG A 44 -16.80 -10.86 -35.10
C ARG A 44 -16.46 -12.18 -35.79
N GLN A 45 -17.40 -13.12 -35.84
CA GLN A 45 -17.25 -14.38 -36.58
C GLN A 45 -17.23 -14.14 -38.09
N ARG A 46 -18.10 -13.26 -38.62
CA ARG A 46 -18.10 -12.84 -40.04
C ARG A 46 -16.87 -12.05 -40.46
N ARG A 47 -16.34 -11.21 -39.57
CA ARG A 47 -15.14 -10.40 -39.78
C ARG A 47 -13.84 -11.16 -39.49
N THR A 48 -13.90 -12.40 -39.03
CA THR A 48 -12.71 -13.26 -39.01
C THR A 48 -12.55 -13.81 -40.42
N PRO A 49 -11.58 -13.35 -41.22
CA PRO A 49 -11.35 -13.91 -42.54
C PRO A 49 -10.72 -15.29 -42.32
N GLU A 50 -11.49 -16.33 -42.60
CA GLU A 50 -10.98 -17.67 -42.77
C GLU A 50 -10.32 -17.76 -44.14
N GLU A 51 -9.08 -17.27 -44.25
CA GLU A 51 -8.10 -17.80 -45.20
C GLU A 51 -6.68 -17.37 -44.79
N ARG A 52 -6.11 -18.11 -43.84
CA ARG A 52 -4.66 -18.31 -43.86
C ARG A 52 -4.41 -19.39 -44.91
N PRO A 53 -3.54 -19.18 -45.90
CA PRO A 53 -3.17 -20.26 -46.80
C PRO A 53 -2.67 -21.40 -45.93
N ARG A 54 -3.29 -22.58 -46.07
CA ARG A 54 -2.73 -23.80 -45.49
C ARG A 54 -1.33 -23.91 -46.08
N PRO A 55 -0.25 -23.84 -45.27
CA PRO A 55 1.05 -24.15 -45.80
C PRO A 55 0.99 -25.59 -46.27
N ASP A 56 1.43 -25.80 -47.50
CA ASP A 56 1.78 -27.08 -48.06
C ASP A 56 2.67 -27.83 -47.05
N TRP A 57 2.08 -28.77 -46.33
CA TRP A 57 2.77 -29.66 -45.40
C TRP A 57 3.40 -30.86 -46.11
N ALA A 58 3.17 -31.02 -47.42
CA ALA A 58 3.69 -32.11 -48.23
C ALA A 58 5.11 -31.81 -48.77
N ALA A 59 5.49 -30.54 -48.93
CA ALA A 59 6.84 -30.15 -49.38
C ALA A 59 7.82 -29.78 -48.24
N LEU A 60 7.35 -29.62 -46.98
CA LEU A 60 8.19 -29.37 -45.80
C LEU A 60 8.51 -30.63 -44.98
N ALA A 61 8.12 -31.81 -45.46
CA ALA A 61 8.35 -33.09 -44.78
C ALA A 61 9.79 -33.64 -44.93
N ALA A 62 10.78 -32.78 -45.18
CA ALA A 62 12.21 -33.14 -45.16
C ALA A 62 12.95 -32.59 -43.93
N ASP A 63 12.37 -31.60 -43.22
CA ASP A 63 12.91 -31.10 -41.95
C ASP A 63 11.78 -31.02 -40.92
N GLY A 64 11.70 -32.05 -40.06
CA GLY A 64 10.75 -32.08 -38.95
C GLY A 64 10.90 -30.84 -38.05
N PRO A 65 9.86 -30.46 -37.28
CA PRO A 65 9.91 -29.27 -36.45
C PRO A 65 11.14 -29.37 -35.55
N GLU A 66 12.09 -28.48 -35.76
CA GLU A 66 13.32 -28.37 -34.98
C GLU A 66 12.93 -28.51 -33.51
N ARG A 67 13.28 -29.67 -32.92
CA ARG A 67 12.83 -30.01 -31.58
C ARG A 67 13.33 -28.88 -30.70
N ARG A 68 12.41 -28.09 -30.12
CA ARG A 68 12.74 -27.11 -29.08
C ARG A 68 13.78 -27.75 -28.19
N THR A 69 14.96 -27.15 -28.08
CA THR A 69 16.08 -27.73 -27.34
C THR A 69 15.55 -28.13 -25.97
N ALA A 70 15.48 -29.44 -25.72
CA ALA A 70 14.88 -29.94 -24.50
C ALA A 70 15.72 -29.43 -23.34
N ALA A 71 15.07 -28.95 -22.27
CA ALA A 71 15.78 -28.74 -21.03
C ALA A 71 16.32 -30.10 -20.59
N THR A 72 17.62 -30.31 -20.78
CA THR A 72 18.33 -31.52 -20.35
C THR A 72 18.75 -31.43 -18.89
N THR A 73 18.66 -30.24 -18.29
CA THR A 73 19.02 -29.95 -16.91
C THR A 73 17.85 -29.36 -16.14
N CYS A 74 17.67 -29.82 -14.90
CA CYS A 74 16.67 -29.32 -13.97
C CYS A 74 17.02 -27.90 -13.53
N GLY A 75 16.11 -26.95 -13.72
CA GLY A 75 16.35 -25.56 -13.31
C GLY A 75 16.46 -25.34 -11.80
N TRP A 76 16.21 -26.37 -10.98
CA TRP A 76 16.26 -26.28 -9.51
C TRP A 76 17.54 -26.91 -8.95
N CYS A 77 17.75 -28.21 -9.23
CA CYS A 77 18.90 -28.94 -8.69
C CYS A 77 20.05 -29.12 -9.69
N GLY A 78 19.90 -28.69 -10.95
CA GLY A 78 20.88 -28.91 -12.01
C GLY A 78 20.95 -30.35 -12.55
N GLY A 79 20.28 -31.31 -11.91
CA GLY A 79 20.31 -32.72 -12.31
C GLY A 79 19.68 -33.00 -13.68
N PRO A 80 20.01 -34.14 -14.31
CA PRO A 80 19.53 -34.45 -15.65
C PRO A 80 18.01 -34.62 -15.70
N ILE A 81 17.40 -34.09 -16.76
CA ILE A 81 16.01 -34.34 -17.14
C ILE A 81 16.04 -35.33 -18.29
N THR A 82 15.41 -36.49 -18.12
CA THR A 82 15.17 -37.43 -19.22
C THR A 82 13.97 -36.95 -20.05
N PRO A 83 14.17 -36.44 -21.28
CA PRO A 83 13.06 -35.99 -22.10
C PRO A 83 12.23 -37.20 -22.53
N ARG A 84 10.91 -37.10 -22.41
CA ARG A 84 10.01 -38.15 -22.92
C ARG A 84 9.90 -38.04 -24.43
N SER A 85 9.69 -39.17 -25.11
CA SER A 85 9.56 -39.25 -26.57
C SER A 85 8.35 -38.49 -27.12
N ARG A 86 7.32 -38.23 -26.29
CA ARG A 86 6.12 -37.47 -26.62
C ARG A 86 5.67 -36.59 -25.44
N GLY A 87 4.95 -35.52 -25.76
CA GLY A 87 4.35 -34.61 -24.78
C GLY A 87 5.22 -33.37 -24.45
N PRO A 88 4.77 -32.53 -23.51
CA PRO A 88 5.48 -31.31 -23.13
C PRO A 88 6.86 -31.60 -22.54
N ILE A 89 7.86 -30.83 -22.99
CA ILE A 89 9.23 -30.88 -22.45
C ILE A 89 9.18 -30.39 -20.99
N PRO A 90 9.57 -31.22 -20.00
CA PRO A 90 9.55 -30.80 -18.60
C PRO A 90 10.72 -29.87 -18.28
N LYS A 91 10.47 -28.88 -17.42
CA LYS A 91 11.52 -27.95 -16.91
C LYS A 91 12.16 -28.38 -15.59
N TRP A 92 11.61 -29.42 -14.96
CA TRP A 92 12.07 -29.97 -13.68
C TRP A 92 12.16 -31.49 -13.77
N CYS A 93 13.15 -32.11 -13.13
CA CYS A 93 13.34 -33.56 -13.15
C CYS A 93 12.32 -34.33 -12.28
N SER A 94 11.68 -33.68 -11.30
CA SER A 94 10.70 -34.31 -10.41
C SER A 94 9.64 -33.34 -9.89
N ALA A 95 8.56 -33.88 -9.33
CA ALA A 95 7.54 -33.08 -8.63
C ALA A 95 8.13 -32.31 -7.44
N THR A 96 9.09 -32.91 -6.73
CA THR A 96 9.80 -32.28 -5.62
C THR A 96 10.60 -31.06 -6.05
N CYS A 97 11.35 -31.14 -7.16
CA CYS A 97 12.10 -29.98 -7.68
C CYS A 97 11.17 -28.85 -8.12
N ARG A 98 10.01 -29.18 -8.70
CA ARG A 98 8.96 -28.20 -9.02
C ARG A 98 8.44 -27.51 -7.76
N HIS A 99 8.18 -28.28 -6.71
CA HIS A 99 7.65 -27.77 -5.45
C HIS A 99 8.65 -26.83 -4.77
N ARG A 100 9.91 -27.27 -4.62
CA ARG A 100 10.96 -26.44 -4.00
C ARG A 100 11.24 -25.15 -4.76
N ALA A 101 11.24 -25.19 -6.09
CA ALA A 101 11.37 -23.99 -6.91
C ALA A 101 10.23 -22.99 -6.68
N TRP A 102 9.01 -23.51 -6.51
CA TRP A 102 7.86 -22.67 -6.15
C TRP A 102 7.97 -22.14 -4.71
N GLU A 103 8.41 -22.94 -3.74
CA GLU A 103 8.61 -22.52 -2.36
C GLU A 103 9.63 -21.38 -2.27
N GLN A 104 10.77 -21.49 -2.96
CA GLN A 104 11.78 -20.43 -2.98
C GLN A 104 11.25 -19.16 -3.65
N SER A 105 10.54 -19.29 -4.79
CA SER A 105 9.93 -18.15 -5.48
C SER A 105 8.91 -17.45 -4.57
N ARG A 106 8.08 -18.21 -3.85
CA ARG A 106 7.09 -17.70 -2.90
C ARG A 106 7.76 -17.02 -1.70
N ALA A 107 8.83 -17.61 -1.18
CA ALA A 107 9.64 -17.02 -0.12
C ALA A 107 10.21 -15.66 -0.57
N ALA A 108 10.77 -15.59 -1.79
CA ALA A 108 11.30 -14.36 -2.38
C ALA A 108 10.22 -13.28 -2.56
N THR A 109 9.06 -13.63 -3.13
CA THR A 109 7.92 -12.70 -3.26
C THR A 109 7.43 -12.18 -1.92
N SER A 110 7.46 -13.03 -0.88
CA SER A 110 7.05 -12.64 0.46
C SER A 110 8.12 -11.88 1.26
N GLY A 111 9.28 -11.60 0.64
CA GLY A 111 10.42 -10.94 1.28
C GLY A 111 11.17 -11.80 2.28
N ARG A 112 10.90 -13.12 2.34
CA ARG A 112 11.46 -14.06 3.32
C ARG A 112 12.65 -14.87 2.80
N ALA A 113 13.10 -14.63 1.56
CA ALA A 113 14.18 -15.43 0.96
C ALA A 113 15.57 -15.19 1.58
N ALA A 114 15.80 -14.03 2.19
CA ALA A 114 17.03 -13.71 2.93
C ALA A 114 16.81 -12.47 3.82
N VAL A 115 16.00 -12.58 4.89
CA VAL A 115 15.91 -11.49 5.88
C VAL A 115 17.03 -11.66 6.89
N GLN A 116 17.98 -10.73 6.90
CA GLN A 116 18.96 -10.61 7.97
C GLN A 116 18.29 -9.90 9.16
N MET A 117 18.06 -10.63 10.25
CA MET A 117 17.55 -10.06 11.50
C MET A 117 18.67 -9.25 12.15
N VAL A 118 18.63 -7.92 12.00
CA VAL A 118 19.58 -7.02 12.67
C VAL A 118 18.95 -6.53 13.97
N GLU A 119 19.54 -6.90 15.10
CA GLU A 119 19.19 -6.32 16.39
C GLU A 119 19.72 -4.88 16.47
N ARG A 120 18.82 -3.90 16.47
CA ARG A 120 19.16 -2.51 16.72
C ARG A 120 18.99 -2.19 18.20
N ARG A 121 20.09 -1.97 18.91
CA ARG A 121 20.04 -1.41 20.26
C ARG A 121 19.58 0.05 20.17
N VAL A 122 18.48 0.36 20.85
CA VAL A 122 17.99 1.72 21.05
C VAL A 122 18.24 2.08 22.50
N GLU A 123 19.23 2.93 22.76
CA GLU A 123 19.49 3.47 24.09
C GLU A 123 18.44 4.55 24.39
N ILE A 124 17.46 4.19 25.23
CA ILE A 124 16.49 5.15 25.76
C ILE A 124 17.09 5.73 27.04
N ARG A 125 17.31 7.04 27.09
CA ARG A 125 17.70 7.71 28.34
C ARG A 125 16.54 7.61 29.31
N VAL A 126 16.72 6.83 30.37
CA VAL A 126 15.80 6.80 31.51
C VAL A 126 15.85 8.17 32.19
N PRO A 127 14.71 8.86 32.41
CA PRO A 127 14.71 10.09 33.18
C PRO A 127 15.18 9.77 34.60
N LEU A 128 16.39 10.21 34.94
CA LEU A 128 16.85 10.23 36.32
C LEU A 128 16.09 11.34 37.03
N GLU A 129 15.54 11.05 38.20
CA GLU A 129 14.96 12.07 39.08
C GLU A 129 16.04 13.14 39.35
N PRO A 130 15.79 14.42 39.01
CA PRO A 130 16.81 15.45 39.09
C PRO A 130 17.25 15.69 40.54
N THR A 131 18.56 15.69 40.77
CA THR A 131 19.11 16.03 42.08
C THR A 131 19.04 17.53 42.33
N ARG A 132 19.26 17.98 43.57
CA ARG A 132 19.27 19.42 43.91
C ARG A 132 20.23 20.24 43.04
N ARG A 133 21.32 19.64 42.56
CA ARG A 133 22.34 20.32 41.73
C ARG A 133 21.95 20.38 40.26
N ASP A 134 21.02 19.55 39.79
CA ASP A 134 20.63 19.48 38.38
C ASP A 134 19.67 20.58 37.96
N TRP A 135 18.92 21.15 38.92
CA TRP A 135 17.83 22.08 38.65
C TRP A 135 18.28 23.36 37.92
N SER A 136 19.45 23.91 38.23
CA SER A 136 19.96 25.10 37.52
C SER A 136 20.19 24.80 36.04
N ARG A 137 20.82 23.67 35.72
CA ARG A 137 21.07 23.22 34.34
C ARG A 137 19.78 22.93 33.59
N LEU A 138 18.84 22.23 34.22
CA LEU A 138 17.56 21.84 33.59
C LEU A 138 16.68 23.05 33.30
N LEU A 139 16.63 24.04 34.20
CA LEU A 139 15.91 25.28 33.96
C LEU A 139 16.55 26.10 32.83
N GLY A 140 17.89 26.11 32.72
CA GLY A 140 18.59 26.72 31.58
C GLY A 140 18.28 26.02 30.25
N GLN A 141 18.22 24.68 30.24
CA GLN A 141 17.83 23.92 29.05
C GLN A 141 16.38 24.18 28.64
N LEU A 142 15.47 24.29 29.60
CA LEU A 142 14.09 24.66 29.33
C LEU A 142 13.99 26.07 28.72
N ALA A 143 14.78 27.02 29.20
CA ALA A 143 14.84 28.37 28.63
C ALA A 143 15.28 28.34 27.16
N SER A 144 16.40 27.65 26.85
CA SER A 144 16.85 27.50 25.46
C SER A 144 15.80 26.84 24.55
N GLN A 145 15.11 25.80 25.03
CA GLN A 145 14.05 25.17 24.25
C GLN A 145 12.85 26.09 23.96
N LEU A 146 12.55 27.01 24.86
CA LEU A 146 11.52 28.02 24.65
C LEU A 146 11.98 29.04 23.61
N ASP A 147 13.23 29.51 23.70
CA ASP A 147 13.80 30.49 22.78
C ASP A 147 13.96 29.93 21.35
N ASP A 148 14.34 28.65 21.24
CA ASP A 148 14.53 27.95 19.97
C ASP A 148 13.20 27.48 19.34
N GLY A 149 12.05 27.70 20.01
CA GLY A 149 10.74 27.27 19.53
C GLY A 149 10.50 25.76 19.56
N HIS A 150 11.31 25.01 20.31
CA HIS A 150 11.13 23.57 20.52
C HIS A 150 9.90 23.25 21.37
N VAL A 151 9.46 24.20 22.20
CA VAL A 151 8.18 24.13 22.92
C VAL A 151 7.12 24.88 22.10
N TYR A 152 6.07 24.17 21.69
CA TYR A 152 5.01 24.75 20.88
C TYR A 152 4.13 25.73 21.67
N ASP A 153 3.59 26.75 21.00
CA ASP A 153 2.71 27.77 21.59
C ASP A 153 1.53 27.19 22.39
N ARG A 154 0.96 26.08 21.90
CA ARG A 154 -0.12 25.36 22.60
C ARG A 154 0.30 24.85 23.98
N ASP A 155 1.57 24.52 24.16
CA ASP A 155 2.12 23.94 25.39
C ASP A 155 2.55 25.04 26.38
N LEU A 156 2.77 26.28 25.91
CA LEU A 156 3.16 27.41 26.74
C LEU A 156 2.16 27.71 27.85
N HIS A 157 0.85 27.58 27.56
CA HIS A 157 -0.16 27.86 28.58
C HIS A 157 -0.12 26.84 29.73
N ALA A 158 0.06 25.56 29.40
CA ALA A 158 0.20 24.50 30.39
C ALA A 158 1.48 24.67 31.22
N LEU A 159 2.61 24.97 30.56
CA LEU A 159 3.89 25.22 31.21
C LEU A 159 3.83 26.44 32.16
N GLY A 160 3.22 27.54 31.71
CA GLY A 160 3.03 28.73 32.53
C GLY A 160 2.20 28.45 33.79
N ARG A 161 1.17 27.60 33.72
CA ARG A 161 0.42 27.17 34.92
C ARG A 161 1.28 26.34 35.87
N ALA A 162 2.15 25.47 35.35
CA ALA A 162 3.06 24.66 36.17
C ALA A 162 4.17 25.47 36.84
N LEU A 163 4.66 26.54 36.20
CA LEU A 163 5.70 27.41 36.77
C LEU A 163 5.19 28.32 37.89
N LYS A 164 3.91 28.73 37.87
CA LYS A 164 3.29 29.58 38.91
C LYS A 164 3.55 29.12 40.36
N PRO A 165 3.27 27.86 40.74
CA PRO A 165 3.55 27.41 42.11
C PRO A 165 5.04 27.39 42.44
N VAL A 166 5.92 27.10 41.47
CA VAL A 166 7.38 27.11 41.67
C VAL A 166 7.87 28.51 42.00
N LEU A 167 7.50 29.51 41.19
CA LEU A 167 7.85 30.91 41.42
C LEU A 167 7.30 31.43 42.75
N ARG A 168 6.05 31.08 43.09
CA ARG A 168 5.44 31.44 44.37
C ARG A 168 6.22 30.88 45.55
N SER A 169 6.69 29.64 45.47
CA SER A 169 7.50 29.00 46.51
C SER A 169 8.90 29.62 46.61
N TYR A 170 9.52 29.94 45.47
CA TYR A 170 10.79 30.65 45.41
C TYR A 170 10.70 32.01 46.10
N ARG A 171 9.76 32.86 45.67
CA ARG A 171 9.55 34.21 46.24
C ARG A 171 9.28 34.15 47.74
N ARG A 172 8.49 33.16 48.19
CA ARG A 172 8.24 32.94 49.62
C ARG A 172 9.54 32.68 50.35
N ARG A 173 10.37 31.77 49.85
CA ARG A 173 11.66 31.44 50.47
C ARG A 173 12.64 32.60 50.43
N ALA A 174 12.74 33.31 49.30
CA ALA A 174 13.64 34.44 49.11
C ALA A 174 13.43 35.54 50.15
N ARG A 175 12.16 35.86 50.47
CA ARG A 175 11.82 36.82 51.54
C ARG A 175 12.35 36.44 52.91
N TRP A 176 12.42 35.15 53.23
CA TRP A 176 12.92 34.68 54.52
C TRP A 176 14.45 34.55 54.56
N THR A 177 15.09 34.34 53.40
CA THR A 177 16.54 34.07 53.31
C THR A 177 17.37 35.25 52.79
N GLY A 178 16.74 36.37 52.41
CA GLY A 178 17.43 37.50 51.77
C GLY A 178 17.99 37.19 50.38
N ALA A 179 17.48 36.15 49.71
CA ALA A 179 17.90 35.81 48.36
C ALA A 179 17.34 36.83 47.36
N PRO A 180 18.01 37.08 46.22
CA PRO A 180 17.53 38.03 45.22
C PRO A 180 16.14 37.63 44.73
N ASP A 181 15.27 38.62 44.56
CA ASP A 181 13.94 38.38 44.00
C ASP A 181 14.03 38.24 42.47
N LEU A 182 13.13 37.43 41.91
CA LEU A 182 12.95 37.34 40.46
C LEU A 182 11.95 38.42 40.05
N THR A 183 12.49 39.60 39.70
CA THR A 183 11.79 40.73 39.05
C THR A 183 11.18 40.33 37.72
#